data_AF-A0A7J6RRD1-F1
#
_entry.id   AF-A0A7J6RRD1-F1
#
_cell.length_a   1.000
_cell.length_b   1.000
_cell.length_c   1.000
_cell.angle_alpha   90.00
_cell.angle_beta   90.00
_cell.angle_gamma   90.00
#
_symmetry.space_group_name_H-M   'P 1'
#
loop_
_entity.id
_entity.type
_entity.pdbx_description
1 polymer ?
#
loop_
_entity_poly.entity_id
_entity_poly.type
_entity_poly.pdbx_seq_one_letter_code
_entity_poly.pdbx_strand_id
1 'polypeptide(L)'
;TWTRKVAVVQTLADHDPDFDAIYRLTRPLPVDFHQLTTSAFLLNPPAFTPLNAQACLFKDYDALWGLYLPVTVHGRVSDIWRSFVLQRLLWDLGASVAVAGRTWVRQLRNSHDYLADFIAEDDVYKKSEAMMKFLAEWVPTSGTLPARLEEVYVELYRRGFVEEDEIYHVQRWIEALISLGYAAARAVGRSKTVIAVQISMAKANGDGHKAVPPPGVPPPAGVLNSTSRRIVRVWITGINGMIGSNIAQALVGLSKSEDVKGPHYAVFGLVRYRANLGNLAGVLEDIKLTYGDLTDAQRIQDIIR
;
A
#
# COMPACT_ATOMS: atom_id res chain seq x y z
N THR A 1 -26.76 26.34 10.89
CA THR A 1 -27.56 25.10 10.95
C THR A 1 -26.87 24.08 10.07
N TRP A 2 -26.54 22.90 10.60
CA TRP A 2 -25.86 21.86 9.82
C TRP A 2 -26.81 21.29 8.76
N THR A 3 -26.36 21.22 7.50
CA THR A 3 -27.17 20.71 6.38
C THR A 3 -27.15 19.19 6.26
N ARG A 4 -26.29 18.51 7.04
CA ARG A 4 -26.12 17.04 7.08
C ARG A 4 -26.15 16.52 8.50
N LYS A 5 -26.57 15.26 8.65
CA LYS A 5 -26.53 14.54 9.94
C LYS A 5 -25.06 14.33 10.35
N VAL A 6 -24.74 14.65 11.61
CA VAL A 6 -23.41 14.39 12.17
C VAL A 6 -23.35 12.94 12.64
N ALA A 7 -22.63 12.11 11.91
CA ALA A 7 -22.47 10.69 12.21
C ALA A 7 -21.31 10.43 13.20
N VAL A 8 -20.24 11.19 13.03
CA VAL A 8 -18.99 11.02 13.75
C VAL A 8 -18.46 12.37 14.21
N VAL A 9 -17.90 12.42 15.41
CA VAL A 9 -17.26 13.62 15.96
C VAL A 9 -15.81 13.31 16.29
N GLN A 10 -14.89 13.93 15.56
CA GLN A 10 -13.46 13.93 15.84
C GLN A 10 -13.13 15.07 16.79
N THR A 11 -12.24 14.84 17.74
CA THR A 11 -11.69 15.89 18.61
C THR A 11 -10.18 15.96 18.51
N LEU A 12 -9.62 17.06 18.99
CA LEU A 12 -8.19 17.15 19.24
C LEU A 12 -7.83 16.33 20.50
N ALA A 13 -6.55 16.02 20.62
CA ALA A 13 -5.96 15.35 21.77
C ALA A 13 -4.91 16.28 22.39
N ASP A 14 -4.88 16.40 23.71
CA ASP A 14 -3.87 17.17 24.43
C ASP A 14 -2.63 16.34 24.75
N HIS A 15 -1.58 17.06 25.11
CA HIS A 15 -0.28 16.58 25.55
C HIS A 15 0.56 15.91 24.45
N ASP A 16 0.21 14.70 24.03
CA ASP A 16 0.94 13.96 23.00
C ASP A 16 -0.01 13.53 21.87
N PRO A 17 -0.49 14.48 21.05
CA PRO A 17 -1.44 14.19 19.98
C PRO A 17 -0.83 13.23 18.96
N ASP A 18 -1.67 12.55 18.19
CA ASP A 18 -1.23 11.62 17.14
C ASP A 18 -0.73 12.34 15.88
N PHE A 19 0.31 13.13 16.07
CA PHE A 19 1.09 13.67 14.98
C PHE A 19 1.95 12.58 14.36
N ASP A 20 2.20 12.76 13.07
CA ASP A 20 3.06 11.91 12.27
C ASP A 20 4.52 12.00 12.71
N ALA A 21 5.34 11.09 12.21
CA ALA A 21 6.73 11.00 12.58
C ALA A 21 7.53 12.24 12.14
N ILE A 22 7.20 12.87 11.00
CA ILE A 22 7.85 14.11 10.56
C ILE A 22 7.65 15.21 11.60
N TYR A 23 6.44 15.43 12.09
CA TYR A 23 6.19 16.41 13.14
C TYR A 23 6.99 16.06 14.39
N ARG A 24 6.94 14.80 14.86
CA ARG A 24 7.63 14.36 16.08
C ARG A 24 9.15 14.52 16.00
N LEU A 25 9.73 14.37 14.81
CA LEU A 25 11.16 14.57 14.56
C LEU A 25 11.56 16.04 14.45
N THR A 26 10.63 16.93 14.09
CA THR A 26 10.95 18.33 13.72
C THR A 26 10.35 19.38 14.63
N ARG A 27 9.40 19.02 15.50
CA ARG A 27 8.63 19.94 16.35
C ARG A 27 8.55 19.44 17.79
N PRO A 28 8.44 20.37 18.76
CA PRO A 28 8.36 20.02 20.16
C PRO A 28 6.97 19.46 20.54
N LEU A 29 6.98 18.59 21.56
CA LEU A 29 5.84 18.17 22.37
C LEU A 29 6.14 18.56 23.83
N PRO A 30 5.12 18.75 24.71
CA PRO A 30 3.70 18.55 24.47
C PRO A 30 2.99 19.68 23.72
N VAL A 31 1.81 19.38 23.17
CA VAL A 31 0.89 20.38 22.59
C VAL A 31 -0.48 20.25 23.23
N ASP A 32 -0.98 21.33 23.81
CA ASP A 32 -2.32 21.42 24.40
C ASP A 32 -3.19 22.40 23.62
N PHE A 33 -4.42 21.98 23.31
CA PHE A 33 -5.42 22.71 22.53
C PHE A 33 -6.59 23.21 23.37
N HIS A 34 -6.57 23.02 24.70
CA HIS A 34 -7.63 23.47 25.61
C HIS A 34 -8.01 24.96 25.49
N GLN A 35 -7.11 25.79 24.97
CA GLN A 35 -7.34 27.22 24.75
C GLN A 35 -8.11 27.53 23.46
N LEU A 36 -8.29 26.56 22.57
CA LEU A 36 -9.10 26.73 21.37
C LEU A 36 -10.57 26.86 21.74
N THR A 37 -11.11 28.06 21.54
CA THR A 37 -12.53 28.39 21.75
C THR A 37 -13.39 28.15 20.50
N THR A 38 -12.77 27.69 19.41
CA THR A 38 -13.44 27.46 18.12
C THR A 38 -14.55 26.40 18.27
N SER A 39 -15.74 26.72 17.75
CA SER A 39 -16.83 25.76 17.61
C SER A 39 -16.44 24.63 16.65
N ALA A 40 -17.16 23.51 16.72
CA ALA A 40 -16.92 22.41 15.78
C ALA A 40 -17.21 22.85 14.33
N PHE A 41 -16.44 22.34 13.37
CA PHE A 41 -16.71 22.49 11.94
C PHE A 41 -17.15 21.16 11.33
N LEU A 42 -18.02 21.22 10.32
CA LEU A 42 -18.52 20.04 9.60
C LEU A 42 -17.79 19.90 8.27
N LEU A 43 -17.36 18.68 7.97
CA LEU A 43 -16.68 18.37 6.72
C LEU A 43 -17.69 18.20 5.59
N ASN A 44 -17.71 19.15 4.66
CA ASN A 44 -18.54 19.02 3.47
C ASN A 44 -17.81 18.21 2.39
N PRO A 45 -18.49 17.32 1.65
CA PRO A 45 -17.88 16.70 0.48
C PRO A 45 -17.44 17.76 -0.54
N PRO A 46 -16.39 17.51 -1.33
CA PRO A 46 -15.57 16.29 -1.34
C PRO A 46 -14.32 16.38 -0.44
N ALA A 47 -14.44 16.90 0.80
CA ALA A 47 -13.32 17.01 1.72
C ALA A 47 -13.08 15.72 2.54
N PHE A 48 -11.81 15.38 2.70
CA PHE A 48 -11.35 14.29 3.56
C PHE A 48 -10.47 14.84 4.68
N THR A 49 -10.54 14.22 5.86
CA THR A 49 -9.56 14.39 6.93
C THR A 49 -9.22 13.05 7.58
N PRO A 50 -7.98 12.81 8.02
CA PRO A 50 -7.70 11.71 8.93
C PRO A 50 -8.51 11.85 10.22
N LEU A 51 -9.01 10.74 10.76
CA LEU A 51 -9.69 10.66 12.06
C LEU A 51 -8.91 9.70 12.95
N ASN A 52 -8.65 10.15 14.17
CA ASN A 52 -7.89 9.41 15.16
C ASN A 52 -8.79 8.38 15.86
N ALA A 53 -8.38 7.12 15.91
CA ALA A 53 -9.18 6.06 16.54
C ALA A 53 -9.43 6.26 18.06
N GLN A 54 -8.59 7.02 18.75
CA GLN A 54 -8.63 7.28 20.19
C GLN A 54 -9.32 8.61 20.56
N ALA A 55 -9.55 9.51 19.60
CA ALA A 55 -10.12 10.84 19.81
C ALA A 55 -11.35 11.08 18.92
N CYS A 56 -12.17 10.04 18.75
CA CYS A 56 -13.31 10.05 17.83
C CYS A 56 -14.53 9.34 18.44
N LEU A 57 -15.70 9.98 18.36
CA LEU A 57 -16.98 9.45 18.81
C LEU A 57 -17.88 9.12 17.63
N PHE A 58 -18.22 7.84 17.49
CA PHE A 58 -19.25 7.37 16.58
C PHE A 58 -20.61 7.55 17.26
N LYS A 59 -21.27 8.67 16.98
CA LYS A 59 -22.52 9.06 17.65
C LYS A 59 -23.72 8.33 17.06
N ASP A 60 -23.65 8.02 15.77
CA ASP A 60 -24.78 7.54 15.00
C ASP A 60 -24.71 6.03 14.78
N TYR A 61 -25.83 5.35 15.04
CA TYR A 61 -25.97 3.93 14.77
C TYR A 61 -25.62 3.60 13.32
N ASP A 62 -26.05 4.45 12.38
CA ASP A 62 -25.80 4.28 10.96
C ASP A 62 -24.32 4.39 10.57
N ALA A 63 -23.41 4.72 11.50
CA ALA A 63 -21.98 4.85 11.27
C ALA A 63 -21.13 3.73 11.91
N LEU A 64 -21.75 2.80 12.65
CA LEU A 64 -21.02 1.76 13.39
C LEU A 64 -20.15 0.85 12.51
N TRP A 65 -20.56 0.59 11.27
CA TRP A 65 -19.74 -0.13 10.29
C TRP A 65 -18.37 0.53 10.05
N GLY A 66 -18.29 1.86 10.25
CA GLY A 66 -17.09 2.67 10.12
C GLY A 66 -16.07 2.50 11.22
N LEU A 67 -16.35 1.67 12.24
CA LEU A 67 -15.40 1.26 13.28
C LEU A 67 -14.36 0.24 12.78
N TYR A 68 -14.60 -0.37 11.62
CA TYR A 68 -13.66 -1.30 11.00
C TYR A 68 -12.30 -0.65 10.75
N LEU A 69 -11.22 -1.24 11.25
CA LEU A 69 -9.86 -0.80 10.97
C LEU A 69 -9.21 -1.79 9.99
N PRO A 70 -8.68 -1.33 8.84
CA PRO A 70 -7.96 -2.19 7.92
C PRO A 70 -6.77 -2.88 8.62
N VAL A 71 -6.61 -4.18 8.39
CA VAL A 71 -5.67 -5.02 9.16
C VAL A 71 -4.46 -5.48 8.34
N THR A 72 -4.54 -5.41 7.01
CA THR A 72 -3.44 -5.75 6.10
C THR A 72 -2.46 -4.59 5.88
N VAL A 73 -2.75 -3.43 6.46
CA VAL A 73 -1.90 -2.23 6.41
C VAL A 73 -1.21 -2.02 7.75
N HIS A 74 -0.16 -1.19 7.77
CA HIS A 74 0.50 -0.86 9.03
C HIS A 74 -0.44 -0.12 9.99
N GLY A 75 -0.31 -0.33 11.30
CA GLY A 75 -1.16 0.31 12.31
C GLY A 75 -1.15 1.84 12.27
N ARG A 76 -0.03 2.44 11.82
CA ARG A 76 0.12 3.90 11.59
C ARG A 76 -0.64 4.44 10.36
N VAL A 77 -1.18 3.54 9.54
CA VAL A 77 -1.90 3.85 8.29
C VAL A 77 -3.41 3.55 8.45
N SER A 78 -3.73 2.54 9.26
CA SER A 78 -5.05 1.92 9.37
C SER A 78 -6.18 2.90 9.67
N ASP A 79 -6.06 3.71 10.73
CA ASP A 79 -7.12 4.63 11.14
C ASP A 79 -7.27 5.81 10.17
N ILE A 80 -6.17 6.27 9.55
CA ILE A 80 -6.16 7.27 8.47
C ILE A 80 -6.93 6.76 7.25
N TRP A 81 -6.59 5.60 6.72
CA TRP A 81 -7.24 5.08 5.50
C TRP A 81 -8.68 4.67 5.73
N ARG A 82 -8.98 4.05 6.88
CA ARG A 82 -10.37 3.87 7.33
C ARG A 82 -11.14 5.17 7.28
N SER A 83 -10.55 6.28 7.72
CA SER A 83 -11.22 7.58 7.76
C SER A 83 -11.67 8.03 6.38
N PHE A 84 -10.86 7.80 5.35
CA PHE A 84 -11.20 8.19 3.99
C PHE A 84 -12.37 7.34 3.47
N VAL A 85 -12.33 6.02 3.66
CA VAL A 85 -13.43 5.12 3.29
C VAL A 85 -14.72 5.49 4.05
N LEU A 86 -14.61 5.73 5.35
CA LEU A 86 -15.72 6.15 6.20
C LEU A 86 -16.38 7.44 5.67
N GLN A 87 -15.60 8.50 5.48
CA GLN A 87 -16.12 9.76 4.98
C GLN A 87 -16.79 9.60 3.62
N ARG A 88 -16.15 8.85 2.71
CA ARG A 88 -16.73 8.63 1.38
C ARG A 88 -18.10 7.97 1.45
N LEU A 89 -18.26 6.93 2.25
CA LEU A 89 -19.54 6.22 2.39
C LEU A 89 -20.58 7.02 3.21
N LEU A 90 -20.16 7.84 4.18
CA LEU A 90 -21.07 8.78 4.87
C LEU A 90 -21.72 9.77 3.89
N TRP A 91 -21.02 10.16 2.82
CA TRP A 91 -21.59 11.04 1.80
C TRP A 91 -22.80 10.42 1.12
N ASP A 92 -22.77 9.10 0.89
CA ASP A 92 -23.87 8.34 0.30
C ASP A 92 -25.08 8.22 1.24
N LEU A 93 -24.86 8.39 2.55
CA LEU A 93 -25.88 8.37 3.59
C LEU A 93 -26.42 9.78 3.92
N GLY A 94 -25.94 10.83 3.24
CA GLY A 94 -26.29 12.21 3.59
C GLY A 94 -25.74 12.66 4.96
N ALA A 95 -24.77 11.93 5.48
CA ALA A 95 -24.12 12.19 6.76
C ALA A 95 -22.73 12.82 6.56
N SER A 96 -22.14 13.27 7.67
CA SER A 96 -20.81 13.88 7.69
C SER A 96 -20.14 13.74 9.06
N VAL A 97 -18.85 14.07 9.10
CA VAL A 97 -18.01 14.12 10.28
C VAL A 97 -17.89 15.57 10.74
N ALA A 98 -18.04 15.80 12.04
CA ALA A 98 -17.71 17.07 12.68
C ALA A 98 -16.33 16.97 13.34
N VAL A 99 -15.52 18.02 13.22
CA VAL A 99 -14.25 18.16 13.94
C VAL A 99 -14.44 19.24 14.99
N ALA A 100 -14.37 18.85 16.26
CA ALA A 100 -14.48 19.76 17.38
C ALA A 100 -13.10 20.27 17.80
N GLY A 101 -12.97 21.59 17.98
CA GLY A 101 -11.76 22.20 18.53
C GLY A 101 -11.53 21.86 20.00
N ARG A 102 -12.60 21.50 20.73
CA ARG A 102 -12.50 21.04 22.12
C ARG A 102 -11.88 19.65 22.17
N THR A 103 -10.93 19.47 23.08
CA THR A 103 -10.28 18.20 23.35
C THR A 103 -11.09 17.37 24.35
N TRP A 104 -11.17 16.07 24.13
CA TRP A 104 -11.78 15.10 25.07
C TRP A 104 -10.77 14.16 25.69
N VAL A 105 -9.59 14.02 25.07
CA VAL A 105 -8.57 13.07 25.47
C VAL A 105 -7.26 13.78 25.69
N ARG A 106 -6.54 13.35 26.73
CA ARG A 106 -5.14 13.69 26.97
C ARG A 106 -4.32 12.44 26.72
N GLN A 107 -3.43 12.49 25.75
CA GLN A 107 -2.62 11.34 25.37
C GLN A 107 -1.28 11.34 26.13
N LEU A 108 -1.01 10.21 26.77
CA LEU A 108 0.26 9.91 27.43
C LEU A 108 0.86 8.71 26.71
N ARG A 109 1.88 8.93 25.89
CA ARG A 109 2.50 7.86 25.10
C ARG A 109 3.79 7.37 25.75
N ASN A 110 4.13 6.13 25.39
CA ASN A 110 5.43 5.55 25.72
C ASN A 110 6.51 6.14 24.82
N SER A 111 7.78 5.87 25.10
CA SER A 111 8.86 6.20 24.15
C SER A 111 8.69 5.38 22.87
N HIS A 112 8.82 6.04 21.72
CA HIS A 112 8.75 5.43 20.39
C HIS A 112 10.05 5.66 19.62
N ASP A 113 10.34 4.78 18.66
CA ASP A 113 11.34 5.03 17.62
C ASP A 113 10.68 5.79 16.48
N TYR A 114 10.88 7.10 16.46
CA TYR A 114 10.26 7.98 15.46
C TYR A 114 10.78 7.73 14.04
N LEU A 115 11.98 7.18 13.87
CA LEU A 115 12.49 6.84 12.54
C LEU A 115 11.80 5.58 12.01
N ALA A 116 11.58 4.58 12.87
CA ALA A 116 10.80 3.41 12.51
C ALA A 116 9.34 3.78 12.17
N ASP A 117 8.73 4.67 12.97
CA ASP A 117 7.39 5.19 12.70
C ASP A 117 7.32 5.92 11.35
N PHE A 118 8.31 6.76 11.02
CA PHE A 118 8.40 7.44 9.73
C PHE A 118 8.41 6.46 8.55
N ILE A 119 9.20 5.39 8.65
CA ILE A 119 9.25 4.33 7.63
C ILE A 119 7.89 3.63 7.52
N ALA A 120 7.23 3.41 8.65
CA ALA A 120 5.95 2.72 8.70
C ALA A 120 4.76 3.58 8.20
N GLU A 121 4.93 4.89 8.16
CA GLU A 121 3.98 5.89 7.64
C GLU A 121 4.17 6.17 6.13
N ASP A 122 5.16 5.56 5.46
CA ASP A 122 5.52 5.81 4.05
C ASP A 122 4.31 5.78 3.09
N ASP A 123 3.41 4.82 3.31
CA ASP A 123 2.18 4.66 2.53
C ASP A 123 1.21 5.83 2.70
N VAL A 124 1.13 6.43 3.90
CA VAL A 124 0.33 7.64 4.13
C VAL A 124 0.87 8.77 3.27
N TYR A 125 2.18 8.97 3.26
CA TYR A 125 2.80 10.06 2.52
C TYR A 125 2.69 9.91 1.00
N LYS A 126 2.84 8.67 0.49
CA LYS A 126 2.92 8.42 -0.95
C LYS A 126 1.57 8.11 -1.61
N LYS A 127 0.63 7.51 -0.88
CA LYS A 127 -0.58 6.92 -1.46
C LYS A 127 -1.87 7.67 -1.13
N SER A 128 -1.89 8.52 -0.08
CA SER A 128 -3.13 9.18 0.37
C SER A 128 -3.80 10.04 -0.70
N GLU A 129 -3.02 10.80 -1.49
CA GLU A 129 -3.59 11.63 -2.57
C GLU A 129 -4.30 10.77 -3.61
N ALA A 130 -3.67 9.67 -4.05
CA ALA A 130 -4.25 8.75 -5.02
C ALA A 130 -5.53 8.09 -4.48
N MET A 131 -5.52 7.67 -3.21
CA MET A 131 -6.71 7.10 -2.55
C MET A 131 -7.85 8.11 -2.48
N MET A 132 -7.58 9.35 -2.03
CA MET A 132 -8.62 10.39 -1.91
C MET A 132 -9.22 10.76 -3.27
N LYS A 133 -8.39 10.89 -4.33
CA LYS A 133 -8.86 11.12 -5.70
C LYS A 133 -9.78 10.00 -6.18
N PHE A 134 -9.32 8.75 -6.01
CA PHE A 134 -10.14 7.58 -6.33
C PHE A 134 -11.48 7.60 -5.60
N LEU A 135 -11.47 7.78 -4.27
CA LEU A 135 -12.70 7.77 -3.47
C LEU A 135 -13.64 8.91 -3.88
N ALA A 136 -13.11 10.11 -4.14
CA ALA A 136 -13.92 11.26 -4.57
C ALA A 136 -14.65 11.00 -5.90
N GLU A 137 -14.00 10.32 -6.84
CA GLU A 137 -14.53 10.01 -8.18
C GLU A 137 -15.31 8.69 -8.25
N TRP A 138 -15.09 7.79 -7.28
CA TRP A 138 -15.69 6.47 -7.26
C TRP A 138 -17.21 6.57 -7.17
N VAL A 139 -17.89 5.83 -8.05
CA VAL A 139 -19.35 5.70 -8.07
C VAL A 139 -19.67 4.23 -7.81
N PRO A 140 -20.37 3.91 -6.70
CA PRO A 140 -20.70 2.53 -6.38
C PRO A 140 -21.63 1.92 -7.43
N THR A 141 -21.51 0.63 -7.64
CA THR A 141 -22.49 -0.17 -8.39
C THR A 141 -23.55 -0.74 -7.45
N SER A 142 -23.17 -1.01 -6.20
CA SER A 142 -24.04 -1.59 -5.19
C SER A 142 -25.10 -0.62 -4.62
N GLY A 143 -26.29 -1.13 -4.32
CA GLY A 143 -27.40 -0.34 -3.76
C GLY A 143 -27.42 -0.25 -2.22
N THR A 144 -26.80 -1.20 -1.53
CA THR A 144 -26.80 -1.30 -0.07
C THR A 144 -25.45 -0.94 0.51
N LEU A 145 -25.43 -0.33 1.69
CA LEU A 145 -24.19 0.05 2.38
C LEU A 145 -23.20 -1.10 2.62
N PRO A 146 -23.61 -2.31 3.09
CA PRO A 146 -22.68 -3.43 3.27
C PRO A 146 -21.99 -3.82 1.95
N ALA A 147 -22.76 -3.95 0.88
CA ALA A 147 -22.21 -4.25 -0.45
C ALA A 147 -21.30 -3.11 -0.97
N ARG A 148 -21.61 -1.83 -0.69
CA ARG A 148 -20.71 -0.71 -1.03
C ARG A 148 -19.40 -0.75 -0.24
N LEU A 149 -19.46 -1.18 1.03
CA LEU A 149 -18.28 -1.35 1.88
C LEU A 149 -17.37 -2.46 1.32
N GLU A 150 -17.94 -3.62 0.98
CA GLU A 150 -17.18 -4.67 0.31
C GLU A 150 -16.60 -4.19 -1.04
N GLU A 151 -17.44 -3.58 -1.88
CA GLU A 151 -17.06 -3.08 -3.20
C GLU A 151 -15.89 -2.10 -3.14
N VAL A 152 -15.90 -1.13 -2.21
CA VAL A 152 -14.79 -0.17 -2.10
C VAL A 152 -13.50 -0.85 -1.67
N TYR A 153 -13.52 -1.82 -0.75
CA TYR A 153 -12.32 -2.55 -0.35
C TYR A 153 -11.79 -3.45 -1.47
N VAL A 154 -12.66 -4.05 -2.29
CA VAL A 154 -12.23 -4.74 -3.52
C VAL A 154 -11.53 -3.80 -4.48
N GLU A 155 -12.04 -2.57 -4.66
CA GLU A 155 -11.39 -1.57 -5.51
C GLU A 155 -10.06 -1.05 -4.92
N LEU A 156 -9.95 -0.97 -3.60
CA LEU A 156 -8.72 -0.63 -2.90
C LEU A 156 -7.65 -1.71 -3.07
N TYR A 157 -8.03 -2.99 -2.97
CA TYR A 157 -7.16 -4.13 -3.26
C TYR A 157 -6.66 -4.09 -4.70
N ARG A 158 -7.57 -3.92 -5.68
CA ARG A 158 -7.22 -3.82 -7.12
C ARG A 158 -6.21 -2.72 -7.44
N ARG A 159 -6.12 -1.69 -6.58
CA ARG A 159 -5.19 -0.56 -6.72
C ARG A 159 -3.92 -0.70 -5.87
N GLY A 160 -3.77 -1.79 -5.13
CA GLY A 160 -2.60 -2.05 -4.29
C GLY A 160 -2.51 -1.15 -3.06
N PHE A 161 -3.66 -0.70 -2.54
CA PHE A 161 -3.69 -0.05 -1.23
C PHE A 161 -3.66 -1.11 -0.13
N VAL A 162 -4.57 -2.09 -0.18
CA VAL A 162 -4.69 -3.17 0.81
C VAL A 162 -4.36 -4.53 0.17
N GLU A 163 -4.10 -5.54 0.99
CA GLU A 163 -3.86 -6.91 0.52
C GLU A 163 -5.17 -7.69 0.32
N GLU A 164 -5.09 -8.84 -0.35
CA GLU A 164 -6.28 -9.66 -0.68
C GLU A 164 -7.07 -10.10 0.57
N ASP A 165 -6.35 -10.46 1.65
CA ASP A 165 -6.94 -10.88 2.93
C ASP A 165 -7.85 -9.81 3.55
N GLU A 166 -7.68 -8.54 3.17
CA GLU A 166 -8.52 -7.44 3.65
C GLU A 166 -9.99 -7.65 3.26
N ILE A 167 -10.24 -8.21 2.07
CA ILE A 167 -11.60 -8.48 1.59
C ILE A 167 -12.28 -9.49 2.52
N TYR A 168 -11.56 -10.54 2.92
CA TYR A 168 -12.06 -11.54 3.86
C TYR A 168 -12.40 -10.91 5.21
N HIS A 169 -11.55 -10.03 5.74
CA HIS A 169 -11.79 -9.37 7.03
C HIS A 169 -12.98 -8.41 6.99
N VAL A 170 -13.15 -7.66 5.90
CA VAL A 170 -14.32 -6.78 5.68
C VAL A 170 -15.61 -7.59 5.63
N GLN A 171 -15.62 -8.72 4.92
CA GLN A 171 -16.78 -9.62 4.86
C GLN A 171 -17.14 -10.16 6.27
N ARG A 172 -16.15 -10.60 7.05
CA ARG A 172 -16.38 -11.05 8.44
C ARG A 172 -16.92 -9.94 9.33
N TRP A 173 -16.44 -8.70 9.16
CA TRP A 173 -16.96 -7.56 9.89
C TRP A 173 -18.42 -7.25 9.53
N ILE A 174 -18.77 -7.28 8.25
CA ILE A 174 -20.14 -7.09 7.77
C ILE A 174 -21.06 -8.17 8.37
N GLU A 175 -20.64 -9.43 8.34
CA GLU A 175 -21.40 -10.54 8.93
C GLU A 175 -21.59 -10.39 10.43
N ALA A 176 -20.54 -9.98 11.16
CA ALA A 176 -20.62 -9.73 12.58
C ALA A 176 -21.68 -8.67 12.91
N LEU A 177 -21.68 -7.55 12.17
CA LEU A 177 -22.69 -6.50 12.32
C LEU A 177 -24.10 -7.04 12.07
N ILE A 178 -24.31 -7.75 10.96
CA ILE A 178 -25.62 -8.32 10.62
C ILE A 178 -26.09 -9.29 11.71
N SER A 179 -25.20 -10.15 12.21
CA SER A 179 -25.52 -11.12 13.27
C SER A 179 -25.91 -10.46 14.59
N LEU A 180 -25.36 -9.27 14.88
CA LEU A 180 -25.70 -8.44 16.04
C LEU A 180 -26.97 -7.60 15.83
N GLY A 181 -27.68 -7.78 14.72
CA GLY A 181 -28.90 -7.04 14.41
C GLY A 181 -28.64 -5.64 13.85
N TYR A 182 -27.46 -5.37 13.29
CA TYR A 182 -27.18 -4.11 12.62
C TYR A 182 -28.04 -3.93 11.36
N ALA A 183 -28.98 -3.00 11.40
CA ALA A 183 -29.83 -2.64 10.26
C ALA A 183 -29.21 -1.49 9.47
N ALA A 184 -28.43 -1.83 8.44
CA ALA A 184 -27.76 -0.83 7.61
C ALA A 184 -28.76 0.10 6.89
N ALA A 185 -28.53 1.41 6.96
CA ALA A 185 -29.30 2.40 6.23
C ALA A 185 -29.21 2.18 4.71
N ARG A 186 -30.29 2.49 3.98
CA ARG A 186 -30.28 2.50 2.51
C ARG A 186 -29.47 3.70 2.03
N ALA A 187 -28.51 3.45 1.15
CA ALA A 187 -27.71 4.51 0.54
C ALA A 187 -28.57 5.37 -0.40
N VAL A 188 -28.42 6.69 -0.32
CA VAL A 188 -29.18 7.69 -1.10
C VAL A 188 -28.40 8.12 -2.36
N GLY A 189 -27.09 7.83 -2.41
CA GLY A 189 -26.20 8.22 -3.51
C GLY A 189 -26.36 7.41 -4.80
N ARG A 190 -25.95 8.02 -5.93
CA ARG A 190 -25.97 7.44 -7.29
C ARG A 190 -25.30 6.06 -7.30
N SER A 191 -25.97 5.07 -7.88
CA SER A 191 -25.40 3.77 -8.21
C SER A 191 -25.38 3.59 -9.74
N LYS A 192 -24.31 3.02 -10.27
CA LYS A 192 -24.29 2.54 -11.66
C LYS A 192 -25.08 1.23 -11.73
N THR A 193 -26.15 1.19 -12.51
CA THR A 193 -26.82 -0.08 -12.85
C THR A 193 -25.86 -0.91 -13.71
N VAL A 194 -25.31 -1.99 -13.16
CA VAL A 194 -24.50 -2.95 -13.91
C VAL A 194 -25.16 -4.32 -13.82
N ILE A 195 -25.49 -4.90 -14.98
CA ILE A 195 -25.97 -6.27 -15.11
C ILE A 195 -24.78 -7.18 -14.81
N ALA A 196 -24.89 -8.02 -13.77
CA ALA A 196 -23.81 -8.88 -13.32
C ALA A 196 -23.34 -9.84 -14.42
N VAL A 197 -22.07 -9.76 -14.79
CA VAL A 197 -21.39 -10.82 -15.56
C VAL A 197 -20.46 -11.54 -14.58
N GLN A 198 -20.82 -12.79 -14.25
CA GLN A 198 -19.95 -13.70 -13.51
C GLN A 198 -18.70 -13.99 -14.35
N ILE A 199 -17.52 -13.68 -13.81
CA ILE A 199 -16.25 -14.12 -14.39
C ILE A 199 -15.77 -15.34 -13.59
N SER A 200 -15.87 -16.51 -14.22
CA SER A 200 -15.19 -17.74 -13.79
C SER A 200 -13.74 -17.66 -14.26
N MET A 201 -12.78 -17.83 -13.34
CA MET A 201 -11.37 -17.97 -13.71
C MET A 201 -11.08 -19.40 -14.19
N ALA A 202 -10.81 -19.56 -15.48
CA ALA A 202 -10.24 -20.77 -16.06
C ALA A 202 -8.72 -20.64 -16.17
N LYS A 203 -7.99 -21.63 -15.64
CA LYS A 203 -6.55 -21.83 -15.84
C LYS A 203 -6.26 -22.14 -17.31
N ALA A 204 -5.30 -21.45 -17.91
CA ALA A 204 -4.74 -21.81 -19.21
C ALA A 204 -3.35 -22.44 -19.03
N ASN A 205 -3.26 -23.74 -19.33
CA ASN A 205 -2.02 -24.41 -19.71
C ASN A 205 -1.74 -24.10 -21.20
N GLY A 206 -0.47 -23.94 -21.57
CA GLY A 206 -0.06 -23.80 -22.96
C GLY A 206 1.40 -24.21 -23.14
N ASP A 207 1.60 -25.44 -23.62
CA ASP A 207 2.85 -26.00 -24.11
C ASP A 207 3.24 -25.44 -25.49
N GLY A 208 4.56 -25.27 -25.69
CA GLY A 208 5.25 -25.69 -26.91
C GLY A 208 5.34 -24.70 -28.08
N HIS A 209 6.56 -24.30 -28.44
CA HIS A 209 7.09 -24.58 -29.79
C HIS A 209 8.63 -24.50 -29.82
N LYS A 210 9.24 -25.59 -30.30
CA LYS A 210 10.66 -25.73 -30.67
C LYS A 210 10.86 -25.28 -32.12
N ALA A 211 12.03 -24.74 -32.43
CA ALA A 211 12.57 -24.65 -33.79
C ALA A 211 13.97 -25.29 -33.86
N VAL A 212 14.23 -26.03 -34.95
CA VAL A 212 15.44 -26.81 -35.28
C VAL A 212 16.21 -26.09 -36.42
N PRO A 213 17.57 -26.14 -36.51
CA PRO A 213 18.38 -25.34 -37.44
C PRO A 213 18.84 -26.11 -38.70
N PRO A 214 19.44 -25.45 -39.71
CA PRO A 214 20.13 -26.11 -40.84
C PRO A 214 21.68 -26.08 -40.73
N PRO A 215 22.42 -26.83 -41.59
CA PRO A 215 23.64 -27.53 -41.18
C PRO A 215 24.99 -26.98 -41.71
N GLY A 216 26.04 -27.12 -40.87
CA GLY A 216 27.35 -27.75 -41.14
C GLY A 216 28.41 -27.10 -42.07
N VAL A 217 29.59 -26.77 -41.50
CA VAL A 217 30.95 -26.90 -42.10
C VAL A 217 31.98 -27.18 -40.96
N PRO A 218 32.99 -28.08 -41.11
CA PRO A 218 33.96 -28.42 -40.06
C PRO A 218 35.22 -27.50 -40.04
N PRO A 219 36.07 -27.54 -39.00
CA PRO A 219 37.00 -26.46 -38.66
C PRO A 219 38.43 -26.68 -39.22
N PRO A 220 39.28 -25.63 -39.31
CA PRO A 220 40.71 -25.81 -39.27
C PRO A 220 41.24 -25.71 -37.82
N ALA A 221 42.22 -26.54 -37.54
CA ALA A 221 42.88 -26.67 -36.25
C ALA A 221 43.75 -25.45 -35.89
N GLY A 222 43.84 -25.21 -34.58
CA GLY A 222 44.95 -24.52 -33.94
C GLY A 222 44.75 -23.01 -33.78
N VAL A 223 44.65 -22.54 -32.54
CA VAL A 223 45.71 -21.84 -31.81
C VAL A 223 45.19 -21.61 -30.38
N LEU A 224 45.86 -22.21 -29.40
CA LEU A 224 45.70 -21.87 -27.98
C LEU A 224 46.10 -20.41 -27.79
N ASN A 225 45.15 -19.54 -27.42
CA ASN A 225 45.47 -18.20 -26.91
C ASN A 225 44.52 -17.84 -25.77
N SER A 226 45.11 -17.40 -24.66
CA SER A 226 44.44 -17.05 -23.41
C SER A 226 43.45 -15.90 -23.60
N THR A 227 42.15 -16.19 -23.57
CA THR A 227 41.07 -15.19 -23.57
C THR A 227 40.25 -15.27 -22.30
N SER A 228 40.79 -14.79 -21.18
CA SER A 228 39.94 -14.50 -20.01
C SER A 228 39.25 -13.15 -20.24
N ARG A 229 37.93 -13.16 -20.48
CA ARG A 229 37.10 -11.95 -20.53
C ARG A 229 37.29 -11.15 -19.23
N ARG A 230 37.41 -9.83 -19.35
CA ARG A 230 37.47 -8.92 -18.19
C ARG A 230 36.16 -9.04 -17.38
N ILE A 231 36.25 -9.39 -16.10
CA ILE A 231 35.08 -9.47 -15.21
C ILE A 231 34.81 -8.10 -14.60
N VAL A 232 33.57 -7.63 -14.71
CA VAL A 232 33.08 -6.40 -14.06
C VAL A 232 32.03 -6.81 -13.03
N ARG A 233 32.29 -6.52 -11.76
CA ARG A 233 31.32 -6.76 -10.68
C ARG A 233 30.37 -5.57 -10.60
N VAL A 234 29.07 -5.82 -10.71
CA VAL A 234 28.03 -4.78 -10.67
C VAL A 234 27.05 -5.08 -9.55
N TRP A 235 26.92 -4.15 -8.62
CA TRP A 235 25.92 -4.24 -7.57
C TRP A 235 24.74 -3.34 -7.90
N ILE A 236 23.53 -3.92 -7.92
CA ILE A 236 22.27 -3.22 -8.19
C ILE A 236 21.47 -3.12 -6.89
N THR A 237 21.21 -1.89 -6.44
CA THR A 237 20.27 -1.61 -5.36
C THR A 237 18.83 -1.68 -5.90
N GLY A 238 17.91 -2.30 -5.14
CA GLY A 238 16.54 -2.50 -5.61
C GLY A 238 16.44 -3.43 -6.84
N ILE A 239 17.30 -4.45 -6.91
CA ILE A 239 17.42 -5.37 -8.06
C ILE A 239 16.10 -6.05 -8.46
N ASN A 240 15.19 -6.27 -7.52
CA ASN A 240 13.88 -6.88 -7.78
C ASN A 240 12.80 -5.89 -8.26
N GLY A 241 13.09 -4.58 -8.23
CA GLY A 241 12.21 -3.54 -8.75
C GLY A 241 12.20 -3.48 -10.28
N MET A 242 11.26 -2.71 -10.84
CA MET A 242 11.07 -2.60 -12.29
C MET A 242 12.33 -2.16 -13.05
N ILE A 243 13.08 -1.19 -12.51
CA ILE A 243 14.30 -0.69 -13.14
C ILE A 243 15.48 -1.65 -12.90
N GLY A 244 15.70 -2.05 -11.65
CA GLY A 244 16.83 -2.90 -11.27
C GLY A 244 16.84 -4.25 -11.98
N SER A 245 15.66 -4.84 -12.18
CA SER A 245 15.52 -6.13 -12.87
C SER A 245 15.84 -6.04 -14.37
N ASN A 246 15.38 -4.99 -15.05
CA ASN A 246 15.73 -4.75 -16.45
C ASN A 246 17.23 -4.52 -16.64
N ILE A 247 17.87 -3.78 -15.73
CA ILE A 247 19.33 -3.59 -15.77
C ILE A 247 20.06 -4.93 -15.54
N ALA A 248 19.62 -5.73 -14.57
CA ALA A 248 20.20 -7.05 -14.32
C ALA A 248 20.08 -7.96 -15.56
N GLN A 249 18.91 -8.01 -16.19
CA GLN A 249 18.67 -8.79 -17.40
C GLN A 249 19.55 -8.33 -18.57
N ALA A 250 19.69 -7.03 -18.78
CA ALA A 250 20.55 -6.48 -19.83
C ALA A 250 22.02 -6.84 -19.61
N LEU A 251 22.53 -6.71 -18.38
CA LEU A 251 23.93 -7.02 -18.04
C LEU A 251 24.23 -8.53 -18.18
N VAL A 252 23.31 -9.39 -17.76
CA VAL A 252 23.41 -10.84 -17.96
C VAL A 252 23.36 -11.18 -19.46
N GLY A 253 22.47 -10.54 -20.22
CA GLY A 253 22.38 -10.70 -21.67
C GLY A 253 23.66 -10.33 -22.40
N LEU A 254 24.26 -9.19 -22.05
CA LEU A 254 25.57 -8.76 -22.59
C LEU A 254 26.69 -9.75 -22.25
N SER A 255 26.61 -10.38 -21.08
CA SER A 255 27.59 -11.38 -20.63
C SER A 255 27.49 -12.71 -21.39
N LYS A 256 26.30 -13.03 -21.91
CA LYS A 256 26.00 -14.22 -22.71
C LYS A 256 26.22 -14.00 -24.22
N SER A 257 26.49 -12.77 -24.67
CA SER A 257 26.79 -12.46 -26.06
C SER A 257 28.05 -13.20 -26.57
N GLU A 258 28.03 -13.58 -27.85
CA GLU A 258 29.16 -14.25 -28.55
C GLU A 258 30.35 -13.32 -28.80
N ASP A 259 30.23 -12.02 -28.52
CA ASP A 259 31.34 -11.07 -28.66
C ASP A 259 32.46 -11.35 -27.65
N VAL A 260 33.53 -12.00 -28.11
CA VAL A 260 34.66 -12.46 -27.30
C VAL A 260 35.43 -11.28 -26.65
N LYS A 261 35.25 -10.04 -27.14
CA LYS A 261 35.93 -8.85 -26.60
C LYS A 261 35.14 -8.14 -25.48
N GLY A 262 33.87 -8.47 -25.28
CA GLY A 262 33.01 -7.84 -24.26
C GLY A 262 33.37 -8.23 -22.81
N PRO A 263 33.17 -7.33 -21.83
CA PRO A 263 33.31 -7.68 -20.42
C PRO A 263 32.21 -8.67 -19.97
N HIS A 264 32.55 -9.54 -19.03
CA HIS A 264 31.58 -10.40 -18.36
C HIS A 264 31.09 -9.69 -17.08
N TYR A 265 29.79 -9.51 -16.92
CA TYR A 265 29.20 -8.82 -15.78
C TYR A 265 28.75 -9.83 -14.72
N ALA A 266 29.42 -9.81 -13.57
CA ALA A 266 28.96 -10.53 -12.38
C ALA A 266 28.00 -9.60 -11.62
N VAL A 267 26.69 -9.91 -11.66
CA VAL A 267 25.65 -9.06 -11.08
C VAL A 267 25.30 -9.53 -9.67
N PHE A 268 25.30 -8.59 -8.73
CA PHE A 268 24.95 -8.78 -7.33
C PHE A 268 23.76 -7.90 -6.99
N GLY A 269 22.92 -8.34 -6.06
CA GLY A 269 21.79 -7.56 -5.61
C GLY A 269 21.37 -7.89 -4.19
N LEU A 270 20.78 -6.91 -3.52
CA LEU A 270 20.22 -7.08 -2.19
C LEU A 270 18.69 -7.11 -2.30
N VAL A 271 18.06 -8.09 -1.65
CA VAL A 271 16.61 -8.28 -1.68
C VAL A 271 16.04 -8.39 -0.27
N ARG A 272 14.91 -7.74 -0.01
CA ARG A 272 14.24 -7.84 1.28
C ARG A 272 13.66 -9.24 1.49
N TYR A 273 13.50 -9.63 2.75
CA TYR A 273 12.72 -10.83 3.07
C TYR A 273 11.29 -10.67 2.50
N ARG A 274 10.80 -11.71 1.82
CA ARG A 274 9.49 -11.75 1.12
C ARG A 274 9.38 -10.89 -0.15
N ALA A 275 10.50 -10.39 -0.70
CA ALA A 275 10.49 -9.72 -1.99
C ALA A 275 10.00 -10.64 -3.12
N ASN A 276 9.09 -10.14 -3.97
CA ASN A 276 8.70 -10.84 -5.20
C ASN A 276 9.87 -10.79 -6.20
N LEU A 277 10.34 -11.96 -6.64
CA LEU A 277 11.45 -12.12 -7.58
C LEU A 277 10.99 -12.40 -9.02
N GLY A 278 9.70 -12.34 -9.30
CA GLY A 278 9.13 -12.64 -10.62
C GLY A 278 9.74 -11.81 -11.76
N ASN A 279 10.10 -10.56 -11.49
CA ASN A 279 10.76 -9.69 -12.47
C ASN A 279 12.19 -10.13 -12.83
N LEU A 280 12.81 -11.01 -12.03
CA LEU A 280 14.14 -11.59 -12.28
C LEU A 280 14.06 -12.99 -12.88
N ALA A 281 12.85 -13.48 -13.19
CA ALA A 281 12.67 -14.77 -13.85
C ALA A 281 13.50 -14.83 -15.15
N GLY A 282 14.27 -15.91 -15.31
CA GLY A 282 15.17 -16.11 -16.46
C GLY A 282 16.62 -15.66 -16.26
N VAL A 283 16.94 -14.92 -15.19
CA VAL A 283 18.33 -14.54 -14.86
C VAL A 283 18.74 -14.86 -13.41
N LEU A 284 17.85 -15.48 -12.63
CA LEU A 284 18.09 -15.82 -11.22
C LEU A 284 19.33 -16.71 -11.00
N GLU A 285 19.65 -17.59 -11.95
CA GLU A 285 20.82 -18.47 -11.87
C GLU A 285 22.13 -17.75 -12.20
N ASP A 286 22.04 -16.60 -12.89
CA ASP A 286 23.19 -15.82 -13.36
C ASP A 286 23.53 -14.64 -12.43
N ILE A 287 22.71 -14.40 -11.40
CA ILE A 287 22.89 -13.29 -10.45
C ILE A 287 23.06 -13.81 -9.02
N LYS A 288 23.83 -13.10 -8.20
CA LYS A 288 23.97 -13.41 -6.77
C LYS A 288 23.09 -12.49 -5.94
N LEU A 289 22.09 -13.06 -5.28
CA LEU A 289 21.21 -12.33 -4.37
C LEU A 289 21.60 -12.55 -2.91
N THR A 290 21.65 -11.46 -2.16
CA THR A 290 21.80 -11.48 -0.71
C THR A 290 20.52 -10.94 -0.08
N TYR A 291 19.93 -11.69 0.85
CA TYR A 291 18.78 -11.19 1.60
C TYR A 291 19.22 -10.14 2.62
N GLY A 292 18.54 -9.00 2.72
CA GLY A 292 18.86 -7.91 3.64
C GLY A 292 18.07 -6.63 3.36
N ASP A 293 18.35 -5.57 4.12
CA ASP A 293 17.90 -4.21 3.84
C ASP A 293 19.12 -3.30 3.59
N LEU A 294 18.95 -2.28 2.74
CA LEU A 294 19.98 -1.26 2.51
C LEU A 294 20.23 -0.39 3.75
N THR A 295 19.31 -0.39 4.71
CA THR A 295 19.51 0.28 6.00
C THR A 295 20.48 -0.44 6.94
N ASP A 296 20.85 -1.70 6.64
CA ASP A 296 21.80 -2.49 7.41
C ASP A 296 23.24 -2.25 6.91
N ALA A 297 23.90 -1.25 7.50
CA ALA A 297 25.26 -0.85 7.15
C ALA A 297 26.29 -1.98 7.36
N GLN A 298 26.09 -2.85 8.34
CA GLN A 298 27.00 -3.96 8.62
C GLN A 298 26.91 -5.01 7.51
N ARG A 299 25.69 -5.35 7.10
CA ARG A 299 25.43 -6.32 6.03
C ARG A 299 25.89 -5.83 4.67
N ILE A 300 25.80 -4.52 4.42
CA ILE A 300 26.39 -3.89 3.23
C ILE A 300 27.92 -4.07 3.21
N GLN A 301 28.60 -3.86 4.33
CA GLN A 301 30.05 -4.07 4.41
C GLN A 301 30.45 -5.53 4.14
N ASP A 302 29.65 -6.49 4.63
CA ASP A 302 29.88 -7.92 4.41
C ASP A 302 29.65 -8.34 2.94
N ILE A 303 28.80 -7.61 2.20
CA ILE A 303 28.54 -7.87 0.77
C ILE A 303 29.65 -7.29 -0.13
N ILE A 304 30.27 -6.18 0.27
CA ILE A 304 31.30 -5.49 -0.51
C ILE A 304 32.69 -6.16 -0.37
N ARG A 305 32.95 -6.85 0.75
CA ARG A 305 34.21 -7.58 1.00
C ARG A 305 34.28 -8.90 0.22
#